data_AF-A0A6S7JHY4-F1
#
_entry.id   AF-A0A6S7JHY4-F1
#
_cell.length_a   1.000
_cell.length_b   1.000
_cell.length_c   1.000
_cell.angle_alpha   90.00
_cell.angle_beta   90.00
_cell.angle_gamma   90.00
#
_symmetry.space_group_name_H-M   'P 1'
#
loop_
_entity.id
_entity.type
_entity.pdbx_description
1 polymer ?
#
loop_
_entity_poly.entity_id
_entity_poly.type
_entity_poly.pdbx_seq_one_letter_code
_entity_poly.pdbx_strand_id
1 'polypeptide(L)'
;MPPIKLFVLYSIFRHVCNIVVGYGGSLSLKKNLMLVEITNSNNAGKVFSPVQCKGDNLLRKRHFDKVRENGRNIYKYSGRAAVVVTSTTPIIFYYNTKQEKLTILFYVQRYDKDDFSLDATLQALLN
;
A
#
# COMPACT_ATOMS: atom_id res chain seq x y z
N MET A 1 -5.27 -4.02 10.64
CA MET A 1 -4.94 -5.21 9.82
C MET A 1 -3.63 -5.80 10.32
N PRO A 2 -3.46 -7.13 10.33
CA PRO A 2 -2.18 -7.73 10.70
C PRO A 2 -1.09 -7.37 9.68
N PRO A 3 0.16 -7.17 10.11
CA PRO A 3 1.29 -6.87 9.22
C PRO A 3 1.50 -7.96 8.17
N ILE A 4 1.71 -7.57 6.92
CA ILE A 4 2.12 -8.50 5.86
C ILE A 4 3.61 -8.78 6.03
N LYS A 5 3.99 -10.06 6.16
CA LYS A 5 5.36 -10.51 6.32
C LYS A 5 5.80 -11.28 5.09
N LEU A 6 6.89 -10.85 4.46
CA LEU A 6 7.46 -11.45 3.25
C LEU A 6 8.93 -11.80 3.50
N PHE A 7 9.37 -12.91 2.92
CA PHE A 7 10.80 -13.17 2.75
C PHE A 7 11.26 -12.44 1.48
N VAL A 8 12.29 -11.60 1.61
CA VAL A 8 12.83 -10.81 0.50
C VAL A 8 14.34 -10.73 0.68
N LEU A 9 15.11 -11.14 -0.33
CA LEU A 9 16.57 -11.03 -0.28
C LEU A 9 17.00 -9.57 -0.12
N TYR A 10 18.10 -9.34 0.59
CA TYR A 10 18.60 -7.98 0.82
C TYR A 10 18.89 -7.22 -0.49
N SER A 11 19.42 -7.92 -1.50
CA SER A 11 19.69 -7.34 -2.82
C SER A 11 18.43 -6.74 -3.46
N ILE A 12 17.28 -7.44 -3.36
CA ILE A 12 15.99 -6.98 -3.87
C ILE A 12 15.49 -5.81 -3.02
N PHE A 13 15.54 -5.95 -1.69
CA PHE A 13 15.05 -4.89 -0.80
C PHE A 13 15.83 -3.58 -0.95
N ARG A 14 17.14 -3.65 -1.23
CA ARG A 14 17.97 -2.47 -1.51
C ARG A 14 17.45 -1.65 -2.69
N HIS A 15 16.92 -2.29 -3.74
CA HIS A 15 16.30 -1.58 -4.85
C HIS A 15 15.05 -0.82 -4.41
N VAL A 16 14.22 -1.41 -3.53
CA VAL A 16 13.06 -0.75 -2.94
C VAL A 16 13.50 0.48 -2.14
N CYS A 17 14.54 0.37 -1.31
CA CYS A 17 15.09 1.51 -0.57
C CYS A 17 15.49 2.65 -1.52
N ASN A 18 16.24 2.34 -2.58
CA ASN A 18 16.72 3.35 -3.53
C ASN A 18 15.56 4.07 -4.23
N ILE A 19 14.51 3.34 -4.62
CA ILE A 19 13.32 3.92 -5.26
C ILE A 19 12.61 4.85 -4.27
N VAL A 20 12.37 4.39 -3.04
CA VAL A 20 11.65 5.19 -2.04
C VAL A 20 12.41 6.46 -1.68
N VAL A 21 13.71 6.35 -1.40
CA VAL A 21 14.56 7.51 -1.10
C VAL A 21 14.64 8.46 -2.30
N GLY A 22 14.79 7.93 -3.51
CA GLY A 22 14.84 8.74 -4.74
C GLY A 22 13.58 9.56 -5.00
N TYR A 23 12.42 9.09 -4.52
CA TYR A 23 11.15 9.82 -4.61
C TYR A 23 10.78 10.60 -3.34
N GLY A 24 11.72 10.79 -2.40
CA GLY A 24 11.54 11.64 -1.22
C GLY A 24 10.90 10.94 -0.02
N GLY A 25 10.95 9.61 0.06
CA GLY A 25 10.75 8.88 1.31
C GLY A 25 12.00 8.90 2.19
N SER A 26 11.88 8.38 3.41
CA SER A 26 12.99 8.32 4.38
C SER A 26 13.52 6.89 4.54
N LEU A 27 14.80 6.77 4.89
CA LEU A 27 15.44 5.52 5.28
C LEU A 27 16.16 5.74 6.60
N SER A 28 15.87 4.90 7.59
CA SER A 28 16.54 4.85 8.89
C SER A 28 17.13 3.47 9.12
N LEU A 29 18.35 3.43 9.67
CA LEU A 29 19.05 2.20 10.00
C LEU A 29 19.19 2.08 11.54
N LYS A 30 18.75 0.96 12.11
CA LYS A 30 18.94 0.63 13.52
C LYS A 30 19.44 -0.80 13.66
N LYS A 31 20.74 -0.97 13.92
CA LYS A 31 21.40 -2.28 14.01
C LYS A 31 21.14 -3.13 12.76
N ASN A 32 20.31 -4.17 12.90
CA ASN A 32 19.94 -5.12 11.83
C ASN A 32 18.56 -4.83 11.23
N LEU A 33 17.99 -3.66 11.53
CA LEU A 33 16.68 -3.23 11.06
C LEU A 33 16.83 -2.02 10.15
N MET A 34 16.27 -2.14 8.95
CA MET A 34 16.06 -1.01 8.05
C MET A 34 14.59 -0.60 8.12
N LEU A 35 14.36 0.69 8.29
CA LEU A 35 13.04 1.30 8.30
C LEU A 35 12.96 2.25 7.11
N VAL A 36 12.06 1.96 6.17
CA VAL A 36 11.77 2.85 5.05
C VAL A 36 10.35 3.37 5.20
N GLU A 37 10.16 4.68 5.08
CA GLU A 37 8.86 5.31 5.28
C GLU A 37 8.48 6.24 4.12
N ILE A 38 7.20 6.24 3.79
CA ILE A 38 6.60 7.15 2.83
C ILE A 38 5.44 7.86 3.54
N THR A 39 5.62 9.16 3.81
CA THR A 39 4.69 9.99 4.58
C THR A 39 3.86 10.93 3.70
N ASN A 40 4.14 10.98 2.40
CA ASN A 40 3.48 11.88 1.46
C ASN A 40 2.81 11.09 0.33
N SER A 41 1.54 11.36 0.07
CA SER A 41 0.73 10.69 -0.96
C SER A 41 1.28 10.89 -2.37
N ASN A 42 1.85 12.05 -2.68
CA ASN A 42 2.48 12.32 -3.98
C ASN A 42 3.74 11.47 -4.17
N ASN A 43 4.55 11.31 -3.12
CA ASN A 43 5.75 10.47 -3.15
C ASN A 43 5.35 8.99 -3.30
N ALA A 44 4.33 8.54 -2.56
CA ALA A 44 3.77 7.20 -2.74
C ALA A 44 3.27 6.98 -4.18
N GLY A 45 2.58 7.95 -4.77
CA GLY A 45 2.11 7.89 -6.15
C GLY A 45 3.24 7.73 -7.18
N LYS A 46 4.43 8.28 -6.91
CA LYS A 46 5.62 8.10 -7.75
C LYS A 46 6.25 6.72 -7.54
N VAL A 47 6.43 6.30 -6.29
CA VAL A 47 6.99 4.98 -5.91
C VAL A 47 6.15 3.83 -6.47
N PHE A 48 4.82 3.93 -6.38
CA PHE A 48 3.88 2.91 -6.85
C PHE A 48 3.16 3.36 -8.13
N SER A 49 3.86 4.14 -8.96
CA SER A 49 3.28 4.59 -10.22
C SER A 49 2.90 3.39 -11.10
N PRO A 50 1.78 3.44 -11.84
CA PRO A 50 1.38 2.36 -12.72
C PRO A 50 2.49 1.95 -13.71
N VAL A 51 3.29 2.91 -14.18
CA VAL A 51 4.45 2.63 -15.05
C VAL A 51 5.44 1.66 -14.41
N GLN A 52 5.72 1.81 -13.10
CA GLN A 52 6.57 0.89 -12.35
C GLN A 52 5.86 -0.42 -11.99
N CYS A 53 4.52 -0.41 -11.95
CA CYS A 53 3.68 -1.53 -11.53
C CYS A 53 2.92 -2.19 -12.69
N LYS A 54 3.46 -2.20 -13.91
CA LYS A 54 2.86 -2.86 -15.10
C LYS A 54 1.42 -2.43 -15.42
N GLY A 55 1.08 -1.17 -15.13
CA GLY A 55 -0.25 -0.58 -15.32
C GLY A 55 -1.15 -0.66 -14.09
N ASP A 56 -0.76 -1.38 -13.03
CA ASP A 56 -1.59 -1.55 -11.85
C ASP A 56 -1.49 -0.35 -10.90
N ASN A 57 -2.65 0.12 -10.43
CA ASN A 57 -2.72 1.10 -9.35
C ASN A 57 -2.71 0.37 -8.01
N LEU A 58 -1.53 0.20 -7.41
CA LEU A 58 -1.40 -0.51 -6.13
C LEU A 58 -1.96 0.28 -4.93
N LEU A 59 -2.10 1.61 -5.07
CA LEU A 59 -2.63 2.47 -4.01
C LEU A 59 -4.16 2.52 -4.00
N ARG A 60 -4.83 2.08 -5.07
CA ARG A 60 -6.29 2.09 -5.17
C ARG A 60 -6.79 0.83 -5.87
N LYS A 61 -7.69 0.10 -5.22
CA LYS A 61 -8.25 -1.13 -5.75
C LYS A 61 -9.78 -1.05 -5.80
N ARG A 62 -10.37 -1.45 -6.93
CA ARG A 62 -11.81 -1.68 -7.04
C ARG A 62 -12.14 -3.13 -6.69
N HIS A 63 -13.27 -3.34 -6.04
CA HIS A 63 -13.79 -4.64 -5.66
C HIS A 63 -15.01 -4.97 -6.51
N PHE A 64 -15.08 -6.22 -6.95
CA PHE A 64 -16.20 -6.75 -7.71
C PHE A 64 -16.57 -8.11 -7.16
N ASP A 65 -17.86 -8.29 -6.91
CA ASP A 65 -18.42 -9.55 -6.44
C ASP A 65 -18.89 -10.37 -7.64
N LYS A 66 -18.62 -11.67 -7.61
CA LYS A 66 -19.10 -12.60 -8.62
C LYS A 66 -20.54 -12.98 -8.28
N VAL A 67 -21.48 -12.59 -9.14
CA VAL A 67 -22.91 -12.83 -8.97
C VAL A 67 -23.45 -13.62 -10.16
N ARG A 68 -24.42 -14.50 -9.92
CA ARG A 68 -25.11 -15.24 -10.98
C ARG A 68 -26.37 -14.47 -11.39
N GLU A 69 -26.42 -14.01 -12.64
CA GLU A 69 -27.55 -13.26 -13.19
C GLU A 69 -27.93 -13.91 -14.55
N ASN A 70 -29.21 -14.26 -14.71
CA ASN A 70 -29.72 -14.97 -15.89
C ASN A 70 -28.89 -16.21 -16.28
N GLY A 71 -28.49 -16.99 -15.27
CA GLY A 71 -27.71 -18.22 -15.46
C GLY A 71 -26.21 -18.02 -15.72
N ARG A 72 -25.74 -16.80 -15.98
CA ARG A 72 -24.32 -16.46 -16.24
C ARG A 72 -23.66 -15.85 -15.01
N ASN A 73 -22.35 -16.10 -14.85
CA ASN A 73 -21.55 -15.41 -13.85
C ASN A 73 -21.12 -14.04 -14.39
N ILE A 74 -21.43 -12.99 -13.66
CA ILE A 74 -20.99 -11.62 -13.94
C ILE A 74 -20.28 -11.05 -12.71
N TYR A 75 -19.50 -9.99 -12.91
CA TYR A 75 -18.83 -9.28 -11.83
C TYR A 75 -19.51 -7.93 -11.63
N LYS A 76 -20.17 -7.73 -10.48
CA LYS A 76 -20.81 -6.46 -10.11
C LYS A 76 -19.88 -5.69 -9.18
N TYR A 77 -19.77 -4.38 -9.40
CA TYR A 77 -18.98 -3.50 -8.53
C TYR A 77 -19.53 -3.53 -7.10
N SER A 78 -18.66 -3.76 -6.13
CA SER A 78 -19.03 -3.85 -4.70
C SER A 78 -18.38 -2.79 -3.82
N GLY A 79 -17.47 -1.99 -4.38
CA GLY A 79 -16.84 -0.88 -3.68
C GLY A 79 -15.37 -0.72 -4.05
N ARG A 80 -14.64 0.07 -3.28
CA ARG A 80 -13.21 0.32 -3.53
C ARG A 80 -12.42 0.48 -2.23
N ALA A 81 -11.12 0.36 -2.35
CA ALA A 81 -10.17 0.62 -1.28
C ALA A 81 -9.08 1.57 -1.76
N ALA A 82 -8.60 2.43 -0.88
CA ALA A 82 -7.49 3.33 -1.12
C ALA A 82 -6.51 3.27 0.05
N VAL A 83 -5.21 3.22 -0.25
CA VAL A 83 -4.16 3.36 0.75
C VAL A 83 -4.12 4.83 1.18
N VAL A 84 -4.23 5.06 2.48
CA VAL A 84 -4.13 6.40 3.08
C VAL A 84 -2.67 6.64 3.43
N VAL A 85 -2.09 7.71 2.88
CA VAL A 85 -0.68 8.06 3.09
C VAL A 85 -0.57 9.50 3.55
N THR A 86 -0.25 9.67 4.83
CA THR A 86 0.03 10.97 5.45
C THR A 86 1.21 10.87 6.39
N SER A 87 1.60 11.96 7.04
CA SER A 87 2.62 11.96 8.09
C SER A 87 2.23 11.10 9.30
N THR A 88 0.94 11.00 9.61
CA THR A 88 0.42 10.20 10.74
C THR A 88 0.06 8.77 10.32
N THR A 89 -0.19 8.54 9.03
CA THR A 89 -0.47 7.23 8.43
C THR A 89 0.49 6.89 7.30
N PRO A 90 1.81 6.77 7.56
CA PRO A 90 2.78 6.46 6.51
C PRO A 90 2.67 5.01 6.02
N ILE A 91 3.19 4.76 4.82
CA ILE A 91 3.57 3.41 4.40
C ILE A 91 4.93 3.11 5.01
N ILE A 92 5.01 2.01 5.74
CA ILE A 92 6.22 1.62 6.46
C ILE A 92 6.69 0.24 6.00
N PHE A 93 7.97 0.15 5.67
CA PHE A 93 8.68 -1.09 5.43
C PHE A 93 9.71 -1.33 6.54
N TYR A 94 9.47 -2.35 7.35
CA TYR A 94 10.43 -2.84 8.34
C TYR A 94 11.15 -4.06 7.79
N TYR A 95 12.43 -3.93 7.51
CA TYR A 95 13.25 -5.02 6.99
C TYR A 95 14.29 -5.46 8.00
N ASN A 96 14.26 -6.74 8.36
CA ASN A 96 15.28 -7.37 9.19
C ASN A 96 16.34 -8.00 8.30
N THR A 97 17.54 -7.43 8.29
CA THR A 97 18.65 -7.88 7.44
C THR A 97 19.18 -9.26 7.81
N LYS A 98 19.10 -9.63 9.09
CA LYS A 98 19.56 -10.95 9.58
C LYS A 98 18.61 -12.08 9.16
N GLN A 99 17.32 -11.78 9.11
CA GLN A 99 16.27 -12.77 8.79
C GLN A 99 15.75 -12.67 7.35
N GLU A 100 16.25 -11.69 6.59
CA GLU A 100 15.76 -11.33 5.25
C GLU A 100 14.23 -11.22 5.18
N LYS A 101 13.68 -10.55 6.20
CA LYS A 101 12.25 -10.49 6.44
C LYS A 101 11.74 -9.07 6.35
N LEU A 102 10.84 -8.85 5.41
CA LEU A 102 10.13 -7.60 5.22
C LEU A 102 8.77 -7.64 5.91
N THR A 103 8.47 -6.62 6.70
CA THR A 103 7.13 -6.38 7.23
C THR A 103 6.62 -5.04 6.69
N ILE A 104 5.44 -5.05 6.07
CA ILE A 104 4.85 -3.84 5.48
C ILE A 104 3.61 -3.44 6.29
N LEU A 105 3.53 -2.16 6.64
CA LEU A 105 2.39 -1.54 7.32
C LEU A 105 1.88 -0.36 6.50
N PHE A 106 0.56 -0.25 6.40
CA PHE A 106 -0.13 0.88 5.78
C PHE A 106 -1.61 0.85 6.20
N TYR A 107 -2.29 1.98 6.02
CA TYR A 107 -3.71 2.12 6.32
C TYR A 107 -4.53 2.08 5.04
N VAL A 108 -5.72 1.50 5.11
CA VAL A 108 -6.61 1.33 3.95
C VAL A 108 -7.98 1.88 4.29
N GLN A 109 -8.37 2.94 3.60
CA GLN A 109 -9.75 3.41 3.57
C GLN A 109 -10.55 2.51 2.63
N ARG A 110 -11.69 2.01 3.10
CA ARG A 110 -12.63 1.24 2.28
C ARG A 110 -13.90 2.04 2.04
N TYR A 111 -14.49 1.81 0.89
CA TYR A 111 -15.72 2.43 0.44
C TYR A 111 -16.66 1.33 -0.05
N ASP A 112 -17.94 1.49 0.24
CA ASP A 112 -18.96 0.62 -0.35
C ASP A 112 -19.23 0.97 -1.83
N LYS A 113 -20.22 0.30 -2.40
CA LYS A 113 -20.64 0.50 -3.80
C LYS A 113 -21.20 1.90 -4.08
N ASP A 114 -21.66 2.61 -3.04
CA ASP A 114 -22.28 3.93 -3.12
C ASP A 114 -21.27 5.05 -2.75
N ASP A 115 -19.97 4.69 -2.68
CA ASP A 115 -18.84 5.55 -2.33
C ASP A 115 -18.85 6.09 -0.89
N PHE A 116 -19.61 5.49 0.02
CA PHE A 116 -19.55 5.85 1.45
C PHE A 116 -18.32 5.25 2.13
N SER A 117 -17.59 6.08 2.87
CA SER A 117 -16.41 5.67 3.63
C SER A 117 -16.80 4.81 4.83
N LEU A 118 -16.20 3.63 4.96
CA LEU A 118 -16.42 2.73 6.09
C LEU A 118 -15.67 3.14 7.38
N ASP A 119 -14.75 4.10 7.28
CA ASP A 119 -13.96 4.60 8.40
C ASP A 119 -13.88 6.12 8.30
N ALA A 120 -14.60 6.81 9.20
CA ALA A 120 -14.66 8.26 9.19
C ALA A 120 -13.33 8.91 9.60
N THR A 121 -12.52 8.23 10.42
CA THR A 121 -11.24 8.77 10.91
C THR A 121 -10.19 8.78 9.81
N LEU A 122 -10.10 7.70 9.04
CA LEU A 122 -9.21 7.62 7.89
C LEU A 122 -9.69 8.51 6.74
N GLN A 123 -11.00 8.68 6.56
CA GLN A 123 -11.56 9.60 5.57
C GLN A 123 -11.22 11.06 5.89
N ALA A 124 -11.22 11.45 7.17
CA ALA A 124 -10.84 12.80 7.60
C ALA A 124 -9.37 13.13 7.30
N LEU A 125 -8.49 12.13 7.15
CA LEU A 125 -7.08 12.33 6.79
C LEU A 125 -6.85 12.49 5.28
N LEU A 126 -7.85 12.22 4.44
CA LEU A 126 -7.78 12.33 2.98
C LEU A 126 -8.33 13.66 2.45
N ASN A 127 -9.11 14.38 3.26
CA ASN A 127 -9.80 15.63 2.94
C ASN A 127 -9.08 16.82 3.58
#